data_AF-A0A442G6D7-F1
#
_entry.id   AF-A0A442G6D7-F1
#
_cell.length_a   1.000
_cell.length_b   1.000
_cell.length_c   1.000
_cell.angle_alpha   90.00
_cell.angle_beta   90.00
_cell.angle_gamma   90.00
#
_symmetry.space_group_name_H-M   'P 1'
#
loop_
_entity.id
_entity.type
_entity.pdbx_description
1 polymer ?
#
loop_
_entity_poly.entity_id
_entity_poly.type
_entity_poly.pdbx_seq_one_letter_code
_entity_poly.pdbx_strand_id
1 'polypeptide(L)' 'MAELERPQRLQIMLTEDELAAVENWRFDKRMPSRSAAVRELLRRGLAAEGFLTAETGVKSQDFGVLSPIAEENPKT' A
#
# COMPACT_ATOMS: atom_id res chain seq x y z
N MET A 1 32.40 -1.22 5.63
CA MET A 1 31.50 -1.01 6.79
C MET A 1 30.38 -0.14 6.28
N ALA A 2 29.20 -0.71 6.00
CA ALA A 2 28.11 0.05 5.43
C ALA A 2 27.66 1.10 6.46
N GLU A 3 27.76 2.37 6.08
CA GLU A 3 27.17 3.49 6.81
C GLU A 3 25.71 3.12 7.07
N LEU A 4 25.31 3.07 8.35
CA LEU A 4 23.93 2.81 8.75
C LEU A 4 23.07 3.95 8.18
N GLU A 5 22.56 3.76 6.97
CA GLU A 5 21.69 4.71 6.29
C GLU A 5 20.59 5.10 7.26
N ARG A 6 20.54 6.39 7.60
CA ARG A 6 19.60 6.89 8.61
C ARG A 6 18.19 6.61 8.09
N PRO A 7 17.36 5.86 8.82
CA PRO A 7 16.01 5.58 8.37
C PRO A 7 15.21 6.87 8.28
N GLN A 8 14.65 7.15 7.10
CA GLN A 8 13.72 8.26 6.90
C GLN A 8 12.30 7.84 7.32
N ARG A 9 11.56 8.76 7.96
CA ARG A 9 10.16 8.52 8.34
C ARG A 9 9.25 8.93 7.20
N LEU A 10 8.47 7.98 6.70
CA LEU A 10 7.40 8.23 5.73
C LEU A 10 6.07 8.42 6.47
N GLN A 11 5.38 9.53 6.19
CA GLN A 11 4.00 9.76 6.62
C GLN A 11 3.10 9.64 5.39
N ILE A 12 2.04 8.85 5.51
CA ILE A 12 1.01 8.69 4.49
C ILE A 12 -0.36 8.87 5.14
N MET A 13 -1.28 9.48 4.40
CA MET A 13 -2.67 9.58 4.80
C MET A 13 -3.41 8.34 4.28
N LEU A 14 -4.18 7.71 5.14
CA LEU A 14 -5.02 6.56 4.82
C LEU A 14 -6.42 6.83 5.35
N THR A 15 -7.44 6.31 4.66
CA THR A 15 -8.79 6.24 5.23
C THR A 15 -8.83 5.23 6.39
N GLU A 16 -9.92 5.24 7.15
CA GLU A 16 -10.10 4.27 8.24
C GLU A 16 -10.10 2.82 7.72
N ASP A 17 -10.76 2.58 6.58
CA ASP A 17 -10.84 1.26 5.94
C ASP A 17 -9.47 0.78 5.44
N GLU A 18 -8.67 1.66 4.86
CA GLU A 18 -7.32 1.33 4.41
C GLU A 18 -6.39 1.02 5.58
N LEU A 19 -6.47 1.80 6.66
CA LEU A 19 -5.71 1.52 7.88
C LEU A 19 -6.12 0.17 8.47
N ALA A 20 -7.42 -0.13 8.51
CA ALA A 20 -7.93 -1.42 8.98
C ALA A 20 -7.45 -2.57 8.09
N ALA A 21 -7.41 -2.40 6.77
CA ALA A 21 -6.88 -3.40 5.85
C ALA A 21 -5.41 -3.73 6.13
N VAL A 22 -4.58 -2.71 6.38
CA VAL A 22 -3.16 -2.91 6.77
C VAL A 22 -3.05 -3.64 8.11
N GLU A 23 -3.88 -3.29 9.08
CA GLU A 23 -3.89 -3.96 10.39
C GLU A 23 -4.36 -5.41 10.30
N ASN A 24 -5.44 -5.69 9.58
CA ASN A 24 -5.93 -7.06 9.36
C ASN A 24 -4.86 -7.93 8.70
N TRP A 25 -4.23 -7.42 7.64
CA TRP A 25 -3.14 -8.13 6.98
C TRP A 25 -1.95 -8.37 7.93
N ARG A 26 -1.62 -7.39 8.79
CA ARG A 26 -0.59 -7.53 9.83
C ARG A 26 -0.92 -8.68 10.78
N PHE A 27 -2.16 -8.78 11.27
CA PHE A 27 -2.59 -9.86 12.15
C PHE A 27 -2.58 -11.21 11.44
N ASP A 28 -3.15 -11.29 10.23
CA ASP A 28 -3.22 -12.52 9.43
C ASP A 28 -1.84 -13.10 9.12
N LYS A 29 -0.87 -12.22 8.81
CA LYS A 29 0.52 -12.61 8.52
C LYS A 29 1.42 -12.64 9.75
N ARG A 30 0.84 -12.43 10.96
CA ARG A 30 1.54 -12.43 12.26
C ARG A 30 2.75 -11.50 12.28
N MET A 31 2.61 -10.34 11.66
CA MET A 31 3.66 -9.36 11.54
C MET A 31 3.86 -8.61 12.87
N PRO A 32 5.11 -8.41 13.32
CA PRO A 32 5.40 -7.95 14.68
C PRO A 32 5.06 -6.47 14.92
N SER A 33 4.95 -5.65 13.87
CA SER A 33 4.59 -4.24 13.97
C SER A 33 3.96 -3.74 12.68
N ARG A 34 3.25 -2.60 12.76
CA ARG A 34 2.73 -1.90 11.57
C ARG A 34 3.85 -1.54 10.61
N SER A 35 4.97 -1.02 11.10
CA SER A 35 6.13 -0.68 10.28
C SER A 35 6.70 -1.89 9.54
N ALA A 36 6.73 -3.06 10.18
CA ALA A 36 7.15 -4.30 9.53
C ALA A 36 6.16 -4.71 8.44
N ALA A 37 4.86 -4.59 8.71
CA ALA A 37 3.82 -4.91 7.73
C ALA A 37 3.89 -4.00 6.50
N VAL A 38 3.99 -2.68 6.71
CA VAL A 38 4.11 -1.71 5.61
C VAL A 38 5.37 -1.96 4.78
N ARG A 39 6.53 -2.20 5.42
CA ARG A 39 7.77 -2.52 4.69
C ARG A 39 7.64 -3.77 3.83
N GLU A 40 6.99 -4.80 4.36
CA GLU A 40 6.80 -6.06 3.66
C GLU A 40 5.80 -5.92 2.50
N LEU A 41 4.72 -5.17 2.68
CA LEU A 41 3.79 -4.81 1.60
C LEU A 41 4.50 -4.03 0.49
N LEU A 42 5.31 -3.02 0.84
CA LEU A 42 6.10 -2.26 -0.13
C LEU A 42 7.09 -3.16 -0.89
N ARG A 43 7.80 -4.04 -0.18
CA ARG A 43 8.73 -5.00 -0.81
C ARG A 43 8.02 -5.91 -1.81
N ARG A 44 6.82 -6.40 -1.45
CA ARG A 44 6.00 -7.26 -2.33
C ARG A 44 5.45 -6.47 -3.52
N GLY A 45 5.00 -5.23 -3.31
CA GLY A 45 4.51 -4.35 -4.36
C GLY A 45 5.59 -4.01 -5.39
N LEU A 46 6.83 -3.72 -4.93
CA LEU A 46 7.97 -3.47 -5.82
C LEU A 46 8.41 -4.70 -6.61
N ALA A 47 8.17 -5.90 -6.07
CA ALA A 47 8.48 -7.17 -6.73
C ALA A 47 7.32 -7.70 -7.59
N ALA A 48 6.14 -7.09 -7.52
CA ALA A 48 4.98 -7.52 -8.28
C ALA A 48 5.14 -7.11 -9.75
N GLU A 49 5.14 -8.10 -10.64
CA GLU A 49 5.09 -7.85 -12.09
C GLU A 49 3.68 -7.38 -12.48
N GLY A 50 3.58 -6.40 -13.37
CA GLY A 50 2.28 -5.92 -13.89
C GLY A 50 1.74 -4.63 -13.24
N PHE A 51 2.56 -3.86 -12.53
CA PHE A 51 2.15 -2.50 -12.14
C PHE A 51 2.04 -1.62 -13.39
N LEU A 52 0.83 -1.15 -13.69
CA LEU A 52 0.59 -0.18 -14.76
C LEU A 52 1.41 1.07 -14.42
N THR A 53 2.20 1.55 -15.39
CA THR A 53 2.80 2.88 -15.28
C THR A 53 1.68 3.85 -14.94
N ALA A 54 1.82 4.62 -13.87
CA ALA A 54 0.83 5.63 -13.52
C ALA A 54 0.64 6.53 -14.75
N GLU A 55 -0.57 6.55 -15.31
CA GLU A 55 -0.86 7.37 -16.47
C GLU A 55 -0.63 8.85 -16.13
N THR A 56 -0.26 9.64 -17.13
CA THR A 56 0.01 11.07 -16.89
C THR A 56 -1.28 11.75 -16.46
N GLY A 57 -1.30 12.33 -15.26
CA GLY A 57 -2.45 13.06 -14.71
C GLY A 57 -3.23 12.35 -13.60
N VAL A 58 -2.83 11.13 -13.20
CA VAL A 58 -3.43 10.44 -12.05
C VAL A 58 -3.13 11.20 -10.76
N LYS A 59 -4.15 11.44 -9.92
CA LYS A 59 -4.01 12.19 -8.67
C LYS A 59 -3.57 11.25 -7.55
N SER A 60 -2.88 11.78 -6.55
CA SER A 60 -2.46 10.99 -5.38
C SER A 60 -3.62 10.31 -4.65
N GLN A 61 -4.83 10.87 -4.70
CA GLN A 61 -6.05 10.31 -4.12
C GLN A 61 -6.58 9.07 -4.85
N ASP A 62 -6.13 8.84 -6.10
CA ASP A 62 -6.54 7.68 -6.89
C ASP A 62 -5.70 6.43 -6.54
N PHE A 63 -4.65 6.61 -5.72
CA PHE A 63 -3.86 5.53 -5.15
C PHE A 63 -4.33 5.23 -3.74
N GLY A 64 -4.50 3.94 -3.44
CA GLY A 64 -4.95 3.48 -2.14
C GLY A 64 -4.46 2.07 -1.82
N VAL A 65 -4.72 1.63 -0.59
CA VAL A 65 -4.45 0.25 -0.14
C VAL A 65 -5.53 -0.69 -0.63
N LEU A 66 -6.76 -0.19 -0.73
CA LEU A 66 -7.91 -0.92 -1.24
C LEU A 66 -8.09 -0.56 -2.72
N SER A 67 -8.45 -1.56 -3.53
CA SER A 67 -8.91 -1.26 -4.89
C SER A 67 -10.15 -0.39 -4.79
N PRO A 68 -10.26 0.71 -5.57
CA PRO A 68 -11.55 1.35 -5.75
C PRO A 68 -12.45 0.25 -6.27
N ILE A 69 -13.54 -0.03 -5.53
CA ILE A 69 -14.53 -1.00 -5.94
C ILE A 69 -14.90 -0.54 -7.36
N ALA A 70 -14.54 -1.33 -8.37
CA ALA A 70 -15.11 -1.10 -9.68
C ALA A 70 -16.61 -1.27 -9.44
N GLU A 71 -17.35 -0.16 -9.41
CA GLU A 71 -18.76 -0.22 -9.73
C GLU A 71 -18.80 -0.80 -11.14
N GLU A 72 -18.85 -2.14 -11.21
CA GLU A 72 -19.38 -2.85 -12.35
C GLU A 72 -20.75 -2.23 -12.53
N ASN A 73 -20.84 -1.35 -13.52
CA ASN A 73 -22.04 -0.66 -13.88
C ASN A 73 -22.78 -1.66 -14.78
N PRO A 74 -23.79 -2.42 -14.30
CA PRO A 74 -24.60 -3.22 -15.20
C PRO A 74 -25.50 -2.26 -15.99
N LYS A 75 -24.90 -1.54 -16.94
CA LYS A 75 -25.64 -0.95 -18.05
C LYS A 75 -25.66 -1.98 -19.17
N THR A 76 -26.70 -2.81 -19.17
CA THR A 76 -27.55 -3.07 -20.34
C THR A 76 -28.87 -3.62 -19.86
#